data_AF-A0A953Q166-F1
#
_entry.id   AF-A0A953Q166-F1
#
_cell.length_a   1.000
_cell.length_b   1.000
_cell.length_c   1.000
_cell.angle_alpha   90.00
_cell.angle_beta   90.00
_cell.angle_gamma   90.00
#
_symmetry.space_group_name_H-M   'P 1'
#
loop_
_entity.id
_entity.type
_entity.pdbx_description
1 polymer ?
#
loop_
_entity_poly.entity_id
_entity_poly.type
_entity_poly.pdbx_seq_one_letter_code
_entity_poly.pdbx_strand_id
1 'polypeptide(L)'
;MKKPVTSRKSRTDWKRVDALKDAQIDFSDTPEVTPEMFARAVVRRGLKPLARKKQLTLRIDSDVLDWYRRQGKGYQSLMNRLLRAYMQERRKNV
;
A
#
# COMPACT_ATOMS: atom_id res chain seq x y z
N MET A 1 -10.15 21.54 3.12
CA MET A 1 -10.55 21.42 1.69
C MET A 1 -9.95 20.15 1.11
N LYS A 2 -10.76 19.24 0.56
CA LYS A 2 -10.25 18.01 -0.08
C LYS A 2 -9.69 18.36 -1.46
N LYS A 3 -8.38 18.27 -1.66
CA LYS A 3 -7.79 18.39 -2.99
C LYS A 3 -8.25 17.19 -3.83
N PRO A 4 -8.84 17.38 -5.03
CA PRO A 4 -9.18 16.27 -5.90
C PRO A 4 -7.88 15.56 -6.31
N VAL A 5 -7.81 14.25 -6.08
CA VAL A 5 -6.58 13.47 -6.19
C VAL A 5 -6.08 13.37 -7.64
N THR A 6 -6.91 13.61 -8.65
CA THR A 6 -6.50 13.77 -10.05
C THR A 6 -7.58 14.56 -10.80
N SER A 7 -7.17 15.38 -11.78
CA SER A 7 -8.11 16.03 -12.72
C SER A 7 -8.85 14.97 -13.53
N ARG A 8 -10.18 15.10 -13.67
CA ARG A 8 -10.98 14.24 -14.58
C ARG A 8 -10.57 14.37 -16.05
N LYS A 9 -9.97 15.52 -16.41
CA LYS A 9 -9.45 15.76 -17.75
C LYS A 9 -7.96 15.44 -17.75
N SER A 10 -7.59 14.42 -18.53
CA SER A 10 -6.18 14.14 -18.81
C SER A 10 -5.56 15.37 -19.47
N ARG A 11 -4.35 15.74 -19.06
CA ARG A 11 -3.53 16.77 -19.72
C ARG A 11 -2.64 16.16 -20.81
N THR A 12 -2.70 14.84 -20.98
CA THR A 12 -1.94 14.13 -22.02
C THR A 12 -2.53 14.43 -23.39
N ASP A 13 -1.66 14.78 -24.33
CA ASP A 13 -2.00 14.84 -25.74
C ASP A 13 -2.06 13.41 -26.31
N TRP A 14 -3.26 12.84 -26.31
CA TRP A 14 -3.50 11.49 -26.79
C TRP A 14 -3.30 11.35 -28.30
N LYS A 15 -3.61 12.40 -29.09
CA LYS A 15 -3.41 12.35 -30.54
C LYS A 15 -1.94 12.18 -30.92
N ARG A 16 -1.06 12.86 -30.17
CA ARG A 16 0.39 12.70 -30.34
C ARG A 16 0.87 11.30 -29.96
N VAL A 17 0.36 10.74 -28.86
CA VAL A 17 0.73 9.39 -28.40
C VAL A 17 0.27 8.33 -29.40
N ASP A 18 -0.98 8.41 -29.87
CA ASP A 18 -1.55 7.46 -30.83
C ASP A 18 -0.84 7.48 -32.19
N ALA A 19 -0.24 8.61 -32.57
CA ALA A 19 0.51 8.76 -33.82
C ALA A 19 2.00 8.41 -33.70
N LEU A 20 2.51 8.17 -32.49
CA LEU A 20 3.92 7.88 -32.25
C LEU A 20 4.25 6.46 -32.71
N LYS A 21 5.31 6.30 -33.51
CA LYS A 21 5.80 4.99 -33.93
C LYS A 21 6.78 4.44 -32.90
N ASP A 22 6.84 3.11 -32.77
CA ASP A 22 7.73 2.43 -31.82
C ASP A 22 9.21 2.85 -31.95
N ALA A 23 9.69 3.04 -33.18
CA ALA A 23 11.07 3.49 -33.46
C ALA A 23 11.39 4.90 -32.95
N GLN A 24 10.37 5.67 -32.55
CA GLN A 24 10.51 7.03 -32.01
C GLN A 24 10.40 7.05 -30.47
N ILE A 25 10.21 5.90 -29.83
CA ILE A 25 10.18 5.79 -28.37
C ILE A 25 11.61 5.89 -27.84
N ASP A 26 11.81 6.83 -26.92
CA ASP A 26 13.09 7.03 -26.23
C ASP A 26 13.16 6.09 -25.02
N PHE A 27 14.22 5.28 -24.97
CA PHE A 27 14.51 4.32 -23.89
C PHE A 27 15.79 4.71 -23.11
N SER A 28 16.29 5.94 -23.27
CA SER A 28 17.54 6.40 -22.64
C SER A 28 17.49 6.39 -21.10
N ASP A 29 16.30 6.56 -20.52
CA ASP A 29 16.07 6.55 -19.07
C ASP A 29 15.71 5.16 -18.52
N THR A 30 15.06 4.33 -19.33
CA THR A 30 14.56 3.01 -18.94
C THR A 30 14.83 2.00 -20.05
N PRO A 31 15.77 1.04 -19.85
CA PRO A 31 16.06 0.03 -20.85
C PRO A 31 14.87 -0.90 -21.07
N GLU A 32 14.73 -1.41 -22.30
CA GLU A 32 13.69 -2.37 -22.63
C GLU A 32 13.82 -3.67 -21.82
N VAL A 33 12.68 -4.23 -21.44
CA VAL A 33 12.63 -5.51 -20.73
C VAL A 33 12.88 -6.63 -21.73
N THR A 34 14.01 -7.31 -21.61
CA THR A 34 14.31 -8.46 -22.46
C THR A 34 13.43 -9.67 -22.11
N PRO A 35 13.18 -10.59 -23.06
CA PRO A 35 12.42 -11.82 -22.77
C PRO A 35 13.01 -12.64 -21.62
N GLU A 36 14.34 -12.66 -21.47
CA GLU A 36 15.04 -13.35 -20.39
C GLU A 36 14.79 -12.69 -19.02
N MET A 37 14.76 -11.36 -18.97
CA MET A 37 14.40 -10.61 -17.77
C MET A 37 12.93 -10.86 -17.40
N PHE A 38 12.04 -10.86 -18.40
CA PHE A 38 10.62 -11.12 -18.19
C PHE A 38 10.36 -12.55 -17.71
N ALA A 39 11.10 -13.54 -18.22
CA ALA A 39 10.99 -14.93 -17.79
C ALA A 39 11.32 -15.14 -16.30
N ARG A 40 12.16 -14.27 -15.73
CA ARG A 40 12.51 -14.27 -14.30
C ARG A 40 11.52 -13.45 -13.44
N ALA A 41 10.54 -12.78 -14.04
CA ALA A 41 9.60 -11.96 -13.32
C ALA A 41 8.67 -12.81 -12.44
N VAL A 42 8.56 -12.46 -11.16
CA VAL A 42 7.63 -13.11 -10.23
C VAL A 42 6.30 -12.39 -10.28
N VAL A 43 5.28 -13.05 -10.82
CA VAL A 43 3.91 -12.52 -10.80
C VAL A 43 3.39 -12.55 -9.36
N ARG A 44 3.25 -11.38 -8.73
CA ARG A 44 2.62 -11.23 -7.43
C ARG A 44 1.10 -11.42 -7.54
N ARG A 45 0.66 -12.68 -7.59
CA ARG A 45 -0.77 -13.05 -7.53
C ARG A 45 -1.24 -13.06 -6.08
N GLY A 46 -2.45 -12.56 -5.83
CA GLY A 46 -3.10 -12.69 -4.53
C GLY A 46 -2.63 -11.70 -3.46
N LEU A 47 -2.16 -10.50 -3.84
CA LEU A 47 -2.08 -9.38 -2.90
C LEU A 47 -3.48 -9.10 -2.36
N LYS A 48 -3.82 -9.73 -1.23
CA LYS A 48 -5.07 -9.46 -0.53
C LYS A 48 -5.06 -7.98 -0.18
N PRO A 49 -6.09 -7.22 -0.54
CA PRO A 49 -6.20 -5.83 -0.12
C PRO A 49 -6.00 -5.77 1.39
N LEU A 50 -5.05 -4.97 1.86
CA LEU A 50 -4.87 -4.77 3.29
C LEU A 50 -6.20 -4.25 3.84
N ALA A 51 -6.79 -5.01 4.77
CA ALA A 51 -8.04 -4.63 5.38
C ALA A 51 -7.89 -3.22 5.97
N ARG A 52 -8.78 -2.30 5.58
CA ARG A 52 -8.73 -0.92 6.03
C ARG A 52 -8.84 -0.88 7.56
N LYS A 53 -7.82 -0.32 8.21
CA LYS A 53 -7.90 0.02 9.64
C LYS A 53 -8.87 1.18 9.80
N LYS A 54 -9.76 1.11 10.78
CA LYS A 54 -10.62 2.23 11.15
C LYS A 54 -9.86 3.11 12.16
N GLN A 55 -9.80 4.41 11.88
CA GLN A 55 -9.32 5.39 12.86
C GLN A 55 -10.46 5.66 13.84
N LEU A 56 -10.19 5.52 15.13
CA LEU A 56 -11.16 5.74 16.19
C LEU A 56 -10.47 6.40 17.39
N THR A 57 -11.23 7.17 18.17
CA THR A 57 -10.76 7.75 19.42
C THR A 57 -11.08 6.78 20.55
N LEU A 58 -10.04 6.21 21.17
CA LEU A 58 -10.15 5.26 22.29
C LEU A 58 -9.40 5.83 23.50
N ARG A 59 -9.98 5.66 24.68
CA ARG A 59 -9.28 5.93 25.95
C ARG A 59 -8.52 4.68 26.36
N ILE A 60 -7.24 4.86 26.69
CA ILE A 60 -6.32 3.82 27.17
C ILE A 60 -5.62 4.42 28.39
N ASP A 61 -5.38 3.59 29.39
CA ASP A 61 -4.64 4.01 30.57
C ASP A 61 -3.25 4.54 30.20
N SER A 62 -2.84 5.60 30.91
CA SER A 62 -1.64 6.37 30.57
C SER A 62 -0.36 5.55 30.67
N ASP A 63 -0.23 4.76 31.73
CA ASP A 63 0.89 3.85 31.99
C ASP A 63 1.02 2.77 30.91
N VAL A 64 -0.10 2.20 30.46
CA VAL A 64 -0.15 1.22 29.38
C VAL A 64 0.33 1.86 28.07
N LEU A 65 -0.17 3.05 27.73
CA LEU A 65 0.24 3.75 26.52
C LEU A 65 1.74 4.09 26.54
N ASP A 66 2.26 4.54 27.67
CA ASP A 66 3.67 4.90 27.83
C ASP A 66 4.58 3.68 27.80
N TRP A 67 4.14 2.53 28.32
CA TRP A 67 4.85 1.26 28.15
C TRP A 67 4.99 0.88 26.67
N TYR A 68 3.91 0.98 25.88
CA TYR A 68 3.97 0.67 24.44
C TYR A 68 4.82 1.70 23.67
N ARG A 69 4.72 2.99 23.99
CA ARG A 69 5.52 4.04 23.34
C ARG A 69 7.03 3.83 23.52
N ARG A 70 7.46 3.34 24.69
CA ARG A 70 8.87 3.02 24.96
C ARG A 70 9.45 1.93 24.05
N GLN A 71 8.61 1.12 23.41
CA GLN A 71 9.05 0.09 22.47
C GLN A 71 9.40 0.63 21.07
N GLY A 72 9.24 1.93 20.85
CA GLY A 72 9.72 2.61 19.65
C GLY A 72 8.71 2.70 18.51
N LYS A 73 9.23 2.89 17.29
CA LYS A 73 8.41 3.11 16.09
C LYS A 73 7.56 1.86 15.81
N GLY A 74 6.25 2.05 15.76
CA GLY A 74 5.30 0.97 15.46
C GLY A 74 4.51 0.44 16.66
N TYR A 75 4.58 1.09 17.84
CA TYR A 75 3.82 0.69 19.02
C TYR A 75 2.31 0.47 18.76
N GLN A 76 1.67 1.32 17.94
CA GLN A 76 0.28 1.15 17.54
C GLN A 76 0.02 -0.15 16.75
N SER A 77 0.98 -0.55 15.91
CA SER A 77 0.90 -1.82 15.17
C SER A 77 1.05 -3.01 16.09
N LEU A 78 1.87 -2.90 17.14
CA LEU A 78 2.00 -3.94 18.17
C LEU A 78 0.71 -4.07 18.98
N MET A 79 0.14 -2.96 19.46
CA MET A 79 -1.15 -2.96 20.15
C MET A 79 -2.25 -3.62 19.31
N ASN A 80 -2.34 -3.27 18.03
CA ASN A 80 -3.31 -3.88 17.13
C ASN A 80 -3.06 -5.39 16.90
N ARG A 81 -1.81 -5.85 16.93
CA ARG A 81 -1.47 -7.28 16.83
C ARG A 81 -1.97 -8.04 18.06
N LEU A 82 -1.76 -7.48 19.25
CA LEU A 82 -2.22 -8.05 20.52
C LEU A 82 -3.76 -8.15 20.55
N LEU A 83 -4.46 -7.06 20.19
CA LEU A 83 -5.93 -7.05 20.10
C LEU A 83 -6.45 -8.11 19.12
N ARG A 84 -5.77 -8.30 17.99
CA ARG A 84 -6.14 -9.32 17.01
C ARG A 84 -5.93 -10.74 17.54
N ALA A 85 -4.83 -10.99 18.23
CA ALA A 85 -4.56 -12.30 18.83
C ALA A 85 -5.66 -12.65 19.85
N TYR A 86 -5.97 -11.72 20.76
CA TYR A 86 -7.04 -11.88 21.75
C TYR A 86 -8.41 -12.14 21.11
N MET A 87 -8.77 -11.37 20.07
CA MET A 87 -10.01 -11.57 19.32
C MET A 87 -10.08 -12.96 18.67
N GLN A 88 -8.98 -13.44 18.09
CA GLN A 88 -8.92 -14.75 17.45
C GLN A 88 -9.05 -15.90 18.44
N GLU A 89 -8.42 -15.79 19.60
CA GLU A 89 -8.51 -16.76 20.68
C GLU A 89 -9.95 -16.86 21.20
N ARG A 90 -10.57 -15.71 21.53
CA ARG A 90 -11.98 -15.66 21.97
C ARG A 90 -12.94 -16.26 20.94
N ARG A 91 -12.71 -16.02 19.65
CA ARG A 91 -13.56 -16.53 18.57
C ARG A 91 -13.46 -18.06 18.37
N LYS A 92 -12.40 -18.71 18.86
CA LYS A 92 -12.27 -20.18 18.83
C LYS A 92 -12.99 -20.87 19.99
N ASN A 93 -13.21 -20.14 21.09
CA ASN A 93 -13.77 -20.66 22.35
C ASN A 93 -15.27 -20.34 22.50
N VAL A 94 -15.91 -19.88 21.43
CA VAL A 94 -17.36 -19.63 21.29
C VAL A 94 -17.83 -20.41 20.08
#